data_AF-A0A9P8FRB4-F1
#
_entry.id   AF-A0A9P8FRB4-F1
#
_cell.length_a   1.000
_cell.length_b   1.000
_cell.length_c   1.000
_cell.angle_alpha   90.00
_cell.angle_beta   90.00
_cell.angle_gamma   90.00
#
_symmetry.space_group_name_H-M   'P 1'
#
loop_
_entity.id
_entity.type
_entity.pdbx_description
1 polymer ?
#
loop_
_entity_poly.entity_id
_entity_poly.type
_entity_poly.pdbx_seq_one_letter_code
_entity_poly.pdbx_strand_id
1 'polypeptide(L)'
;MADITAAFNTALKAHNAPPVTSHRYSIDRLDEFLKEAYSINARIADLTAYLRAIRPSYLSTAPAPRRPQRQNSADQKSTHDATQRHLSETERASIDAEAKTVLRQLHAAVERISQTEQIRQDTASHIALRKRNQGGLGAIGRWAAGGAVTAKSAEEEEEEARQKMLNAHRESIV
;
A
#
# COMPACT_ATOMS: atom_id res chain seq x y z
N MET A 1 -2.46 -13.11 -20.78
CA MET A 1 -3.91 -13.37 -20.83
C MET A 1 -4.53 -12.38 -21.80
N ALA A 2 -5.39 -12.82 -22.72
CA ALA A 2 -6.02 -11.96 -23.71
C ALA A 2 -7.23 -11.22 -23.10
N ASP A 3 -7.42 -9.95 -23.47
CA ASP A 3 -8.57 -9.15 -23.04
C ASP A 3 -9.84 -9.59 -23.81
N ILE A 4 -10.69 -10.35 -23.13
CA ILE A 4 -11.94 -10.90 -23.66
C ILE A 4 -13.16 -9.98 -23.46
N THR A 5 -12.96 -8.78 -22.89
CA THR A 5 -14.04 -7.88 -22.48
C THR A 5 -14.94 -7.50 -23.65
N ALA A 6 -14.38 -7.30 -24.84
CA ALA A 6 -15.14 -6.98 -26.04
C ALA A 6 -16.07 -8.13 -26.48
N ALA A 7 -15.55 -9.36 -26.52
CA ALA A 7 -16.31 -10.56 -26.88
C ALA A 7 -17.40 -10.88 -25.84
N PHE A 8 -17.08 -10.67 -24.57
CA PHE A 8 -18.05 -10.84 -23.49
C PHE A 8 -19.17 -9.79 -23.56
N ASN A 9 -18.84 -8.54 -23.85
CA ASN A 9 -19.83 -7.48 -24.04
C ASN A 9 -20.73 -7.71 -25.25
N THR A 10 -20.23 -8.33 -26.33
CA THR A 10 -21.08 -8.76 -27.45
C THR A 10 -22.06 -9.86 -27.05
N ALA A 11 -21.64 -10.81 -26.23
CA ALA A 11 -22.52 -11.86 -25.70
C ALA A 11 -23.58 -11.29 -24.74
N LEU A 12 -23.19 -10.38 -23.85
CA LEU A 12 -24.13 -9.70 -22.93
C LEU A 12 -25.20 -8.92 -23.69
N LYS A 13 -24.82 -8.21 -24.76
CA LYS A 13 -25.78 -7.52 -25.64
C LYS A 13 -26.76 -8.50 -26.28
N ALA A 14 -26.32 -9.67 -26.73
CA ALA A 14 -27.19 -10.70 -27.30
C ALA A 14 -28.22 -11.23 -26.28
N HIS A 15 -27.90 -11.19 -24.99
CA HIS A 15 -28.77 -11.59 -23.89
C HIS A 15 -29.53 -10.43 -23.23
N ASN A 16 -29.56 -9.24 -23.83
CA ASN A 16 -30.16 -8.02 -23.25
C ASN A 16 -29.62 -7.66 -21.84
N ALA A 17 -28.40 -8.06 -21.54
CA ALA A 17 -27.72 -7.74 -20.29
C ALA A 17 -26.89 -6.45 -20.44
N PRO A 18 -26.75 -5.65 -19.37
CA PRO A 18 -25.90 -4.46 -19.40
C PRO A 18 -24.43 -4.83 -19.66
N PRO A 19 -23.70 -4.05 -20.47
CA PRO A 19 -22.30 -4.32 -20.76
C PRO A 19 -21.44 -4.15 -19.51
N VAL A 20 -20.36 -4.92 -19.42
CA VAL A 20 -19.34 -4.73 -18.38
C VAL A 20 -18.69 -3.37 -18.60
N THR A 21 -18.96 -2.45 -17.68
CA THR A 21 -18.25 -1.17 -17.60
C THR A 21 -17.00 -1.37 -16.76
N SER A 22 -15.89 -0.72 -17.16
CA SER A 22 -14.69 -0.69 -16.32
C SER A 22 -15.06 -0.05 -14.98
N HIS A 23 -14.90 -0.79 -13.89
CA HIS A 23 -15.16 -0.28 -12.56
C HIS A 23 -14.22 0.91 -12.30
N ARG A 24 -14.79 2.11 -12.11
CA ARG A 24 -13.99 3.29 -11.77
C ARG A 24 -13.61 3.21 -10.30
N TYR A 25 -12.36 2.86 -10.03
CA TYR A 25 -11.79 2.94 -8.69
C TYR A 25 -11.72 4.42 -8.27
N SER A 26 -12.46 4.79 -7.23
CA SER A 26 -12.39 6.11 -6.60
C SER A 26 -11.67 6.00 -5.27
N ILE A 27 -10.64 6.82 -5.06
CA ILE A 27 -9.85 6.84 -3.82
C ILE A 27 -10.74 7.11 -2.60
N ASP A 28 -11.77 7.94 -2.73
CA ASP A 28 -12.69 8.27 -1.64
C ASP A 28 -13.44 7.05 -1.10
N ARG A 29 -13.74 6.08 -1.98
CA ARG A 29 -14.40 4.82 -1.62
C ARG A 29 -13.44 3.73 -1.14
N LEU A 30 -12.12 3.96 -1.19
CA LEU A 30 -11.17 3.03 -0.61
C LEU A 30 -11.31 3.03 0.91
N ASP A 31 -11.12 1.85 1.49
CA ASP A 31 -11.07 1.73 2.94
C ASP A 31 -9.80 2.40 3.49
N GLU A 32 -9.80 2.64 4.79
CA GLU A 32 -8.70 3.31 5.47
C GLU A 32 -7.38 2.53 5.36
N PHE A 33 -7.46 1.19 5.40
CA PHE A 33 -6.32 0.29 5.21
C PHE A 33 -5.64 0.50 3.85
N LEU A 34 -6.39 0.46 2.74
CA LEU A 34 -5.80 0.65 1.41
C LEU A 34 -5.28 2.08 1.25
N LYS A 35 -5.97 3.09 1.78
CA LYS A 35 -5.49 4.47 1.75
C LYS A 35 -4.14 4.60 2.44
N GLU A 36 -3.96 3.98 3.60
CA GLU A 36 -2.70 4.02 4.33
C GLU A 36 -1.61 3.22 3.59
N ALA A 37 -1.91 2.04 3.05
CA ALA A 37 -0.97 1.25 2.26
C ALA A 37 -0.47 2.00 1.01
N TYR A 38 -1.37 2.65 0.27
CA TYR A 38 -0.99 3.50 -0.87
C TYR A 38 -0.17 4.72 -0.45
N SER A 39 -0.50 5.35 0.69
CA SER A 39 0.26 6.46 1.26
C SER A 39 1.69 6.04 1.62
N ILE A 40 1.87 4.87 2.23
CA ILE A 40 3.20 4.31 2.52
C ILE A 40 3.97 4.07 1.22
N ASN A 41 3.36 3.42 0.23
CA ASN A 41 4.01 3.16 -1.05
C ASN A 41 4.44 4.46 -1.75
N ALA A 42 3.59 5.49 -1.73
CA ALA A 42 3.93 6.81 -2.27
C ALA A 42 5.15 7.41 -1.56
N ARG A 43 5.20 7.36 -0.21
CA ARG A 43 6.34 7.85 0.57
C ARG A 43 7.63 7.06 0.31
N ILE A 44 7.55 5.74 0.09
CA ILE A 44 8.69 4.91 -0.31
C ILE A 44 9.20 5.33 -1.70
N ALA A 45 8.29 5.55 -2.64
CA ALA A 45 8.63 5.98 -3.99
C ALA A 45 9.29 7.38 -3.97
N ASP A 46 8.75 8.31 -3.18
CA ASP A 46 9.30 9.65 -2.99
C ASP A 46 10.72 9.60 -2.40
N LEU A 47 10.92 8.80 -1.33
CA LEU A 47 12.25 8.59 -0.75
C LEU A 47 13.22 7.99 -1.78
N THR A 48 12.77 7.00 -2.54
CA THR A 48 13.60 6.36 -3.57
C THR A 48 13.99 7.34 -4.68
N ALA A 49 13.04 8.17 -5.12
CA ALA A 49 13.29 9.22 -6.10
C ALA A 49 14.26 10.26 -5.56
N TYR A 50 14.07 10.70 -4.31
CA TYR A 50 14.96 11.62 -3.63
C TYR A 50 16.39 11.07 -3.54
N LEU A 51 16.57 9.85 -3.03
CA LEU A 51 17.88 9.21 -2.92
C LEU A 51 18.59 9.05 -4.27
N ARG A 52 17.85 8.74 -5.34
CA ARG A 52 18.39 8.69 -6.71
C ARG A 52 18.82 10.07 -7.20
N ALA A 53 18.05 11.11 -6.91
CA ALA A 53 18.35 12.49 -7.32
C ALA A 53 19.62 13.03 -6.64
N ILE A 54 19.84 12.72 -5.36
CA ILE A 54 21.02 13.19 -4.61
C ILE A 54 22.27 12.32 -4.83
N ARG A 55 22.14 11.13 -5.43
CA ARG A 55 23.27 10.19 -5.61
C ARG A 55 24.49 10.82 -6.30
N PRO A 56 24.36 11.61 -7.39
CA PRO A 56 25.51 12.21 -8.06
C PRO A 56 26.24 13.22 -7.17
N SER A 57 25.51 14.07 -6.43
CA SER A 57 26.10 15.07 -5.53
C SER A 57 26.70 14.45 -4.27
N TYR A 58 26.12 13.34 -3.78
CA TYR A 58 26.59 12.61 -2.61
C TYR A 58 27.88 11.82 -2.90
N LEU A 59 27.97 11.16 -4.07
CA LEU A 59 29.16 10.43 -4.49
C LEU A 59 30.28 11.32 -5.04
N SER A 60 30.00 12.59 -5.31
CA SER A 60 31.01 13.54 -5.80
C SER A 60 32.00 13.89 -4.68
N THR A 61 33.12 13.17 -4.62
CA THR A 61 34.25 13.43 -3.71
C THR A 61 35.25 14.42 -4.29
N ALA A 62 34.99 14.98 -5.48
CA ALA A 62 35.92 15.91 -6.07
C ALA A 62 35.99 17.19 -5.22
N PRO A 63 37.19 17.68 -4.87
CA PRO A 63 37.34 18.93 -4.17
C PRO A 63 36.74 20.06 -5.03
N ALA A 64 36.04 21.00 -4.39
CA ALA A 64 35.46 22.15 -5.06
C ALA A 64 36.51 22.79 -6.01
N PRO A 65 36.15 23.09 -7.27
CA PRO A 65 37.11 23.59 -8.24
C PRO A 65 37.79 24.84 -7.68
N ARG A 66 39.12 24.74 -7.47
CA ARG A 66 39.93 25.88 -7.05
C ARG A 66 39.90 26.91 -8.18
N ARG A 67 39.12 27.97 -7.96
CA ARG A 67 38.91 29.10 -8.86
C ARG A 67 40.22 29.51 -9.58
N PRO A 68 40.33 29.34 -10.90
CA PRO A 68 41.33 30.07 -11.64
C PRO A 68 40.89 31.54 -11.69
N GLN A 69 41.65 32.39 -11.03
CA GLN A 69 41.58 33.83 -11.20
C GLN A 69 41.99 34.17 -12.65
N ARG A 70 41.04 34.60 -13.50
CA ARG A 70 41.17 35.60 -14.59
C ARG A 70 39.85 35.62 -15.40
N GLN A 71 39.09 36.70 -15.28
CA GLN A 71 39.00 37.82 -16.24
C GLN A 71 38.18 37.48 -17.50
N ASN A 72 37.03 38.16 -17.59
CA ASN A 72 36.31 38.56 -18.79
C ASN A 72 35.93 37.46 -19.79
N SER A 73 34.65 37.11 -19.81
CA SER A 73 33.81 37.15 -21.02
C SER A 73 32.35 36.96 -20.59
N ALA A 74 31.52 37.95 -20.90
CA ALA A 74 30.09 37.77 -20.98
C ALA A 74 29.79 36.65 -22.01
N ASP A 75 28.65 35.98 -21.86
CA ASP A 75 28.22 34.80 -22.62
C ASP A 75 28.81 33.45 -22.19
N GLN A 76 28.31 32.93 -21.07
CA GLN A 76 28.00 31.50 -21.05
C GLN A 76 26.81 31.22 -20.13
N LYS A 77 25.65 30.96 -20.74
CA LYS A 77 24.50 30.29 -20.10
C LYS A 77 24.94 28.89 -19.69
N SER A 78 25.45 28.72 -18.47
CA SER A 78 25.62 27.41 -17.84
C SER A 78 24.34 27.01 -17.09
N THR A 79 23.28 26.69 -17.84
CA THR A 79 22.03 26.14 -17.28
C THR A 79 22.16 24.66 -16.87
N HIS A 80 23.38 24.15 -16.69
CA HIS A 80 23.64 22.74 -16.36
C HIS A 80 24.45 22.53 -15.05
N ASP A 81 24.80 23.61 -14.35
CA ASP A 81 25.77 23.57 -13.25
C ASP A 81 25.16 23.60 -11.84
N ALA A 82 23.83 23.61 -11.74
CA ALA A 82 23.15 23.49 -10.44
C ALA A 82 23.24 22.05 -9.87
N THR A 83 23.51 21.05 -10.72
CA THR A 83 23.61 19.63 -10.34
C THR A 83 25.01 19.19 -9.89
N GLN A 84 26.03 20.04 -10.07
CA GLN A 84 27.39 19.78 -9.56
C GLN A 84 27.67 20.54 -8.26
N ARG A 85 26.63 20.79 -7.46
CA ARG A 85 26.81 21.32 -6.11
C ARG A 85 27.42 20.22 -5.24
N HIS A 86 28.72 20.32 -4.99
CA HIS A 86 29.43 19.43 -4.08
C HIS A 86 28.84 19.56 -2.68
N LEU A 87 28.32 18.46 -2.13
CA LEU A 87 27.85 18.42 -0.75
C LEU A 87 29.06 18.33 0.19
N SER A 88 29.10 19.23 1.17
CA SER A 88 30.02 19.16 2.31
C SER A 88 29.73 17.94 3.18
N GLU A 89 30.73 17.50 3.94
CA GLU A 89 30.58 16.34 4.83
C GLU A 89 29.47 16.54 5.87
N THR A 90 29.26 17.77 6.34
CA THR A 90 28.16 18.11 7.26
C THR A 90 26.78 18.00 6.59
N GLU A 91 26.67 18.42 5.33
CA GLU A 91 25.42 18.29 4.57
C GLU A 91 25.10 16.81 4.31
N ARG A 92 26.10 15.98 4.00
CA ARG A 92 25.92 14.53 3.84
C ARG A 92 25.41 13.86 5.11
N ALA A 93 26.01 14.18 6.26
CA ALA A 93 25.57 13.66 7.54
C ALA A 93 24.13 14.09 7.89
N SER A 94 23.74 15.31 7.52
CA SER A 94 22.36 15.80 7.72
C SER A 94 21.35 15.06 6.85
N ILE A 95 21.67 14.82 5.57
CA ILE A 95 20.85 14.05 4.65
C ILE A 95 20.69 12.61 5.13
N ASP A 96 21.75 11.99 5.64
CA ASP A 96 21.69 10.64 6.20
C ASP A 96 20.83 10.58 7.46
N ALA A 97 20.90 11.58 8.33
CA ALA A 97 20.04 11.67 9.51
C ALA A 97 18.56 11.82 9.13
N GLU A 98 18.26 12.65 8.13
CA GLU A 98 16.92 12.85 7.60
C GLU A 98 16.38 11.56 6.95
N ALA A 99 17.15 10.94 6.04
CA ALA A 99 16.77 9.69 5.38
C ALA A 99 16.53 8.57 6.40
N LYS A 100 17.37 8.45 7.43
CA LYS A 100 17.16 7.49 8.53
C LYS A 100 15.87 7.77 9.30
N THR A 101 15.54 9.04 9.50
CA THR A 101 14.29 9.43 10.18
C THR A 101 13.08 9.03 9.35
N VAL A 102 13.09 9.31 8.04
CA VAL A 102 12.03 8.88 7.11
C VAL A 102 11.89 7.36 7.09
N LEU A 103 13.00 6.63 7.03
CA LEU A 103 12.99 5.16 7.06
C LEU A 103 12.38 4.62 8.36
N ARG A 104 12.71 5.19 9.52
CA ARG A 104 12.09 4.80 10.81
C ARG A 104 10.59 5.11 10.83
N GLN A 105 10.19 6.25 10.29
CA GLN A 105 8.77 6.61 10.19
C GLN A 105 8.00 5.66 9.26
N LEU A 106 8.60 5.26 8.14
CA LEU A 106 8.04 4.27 7.22
C LEU A 106 7.91 2.90 7.89
N HIS A 107 8.95 2.44 8.59
CA HIS A 107 8.90 1.20 9.35
C HIS A 107 7.76 1.21 10.38
N ALA A 108 7.67 2.27 11.17
CA ALA A 108 6.59 2.43 12.15
C ALA A 108 5.20 2.51 11.48
N ALA A 109 5.09 3.08 10.28
CA ALA A 109 3.84 3.10 9.53
C ALA A 109 3.43 1.69 9.06
N VAL A 110 4.38 0.89 8.55
CA VAL A 110 4.12 -0.50 8.14
C VAL A 110 3.71 -1.35 9.34
N GLU A 111 4.42 -1.23 10.46
CA GLU A 111 4.07 -1.94 11.70
C GLU A 111 2.67 -1.56 12.19
N ARG A 112 2.30 -0.26 12.12
CA ARG A 112 0.95 0.20 12.50
C ARG A 112 -0.13 -0.44 11.65
N ILE A 113 0.00 -0.43 10.32
CA ILE A 113 -0.99 -1.08 9.43
C ILE A 113 -1.10 -2.57 9.74
N SER A 114 0.03 -3.26 9.93
CA SER A 114 0.03 -4.68 10.29
C SER A 114 -0.68 -4.95 11.61
N GLN A 115 -0.45 -4.13 12.64
CA GLN A 115 -1.10 -4.26 13.94
C GLN A 115 -2.61 -3.97 13.86
N THR A 116 -3.00 -2.94 13.13
CA THR A 116 -4.41 -2.60 12.91
C THR A 116 -5.15 -3.74 12.20
N GLU A 117 -4.52 -4.36 11.21
CA GLU A 117 -5.12 -5.51 10.52
C GLU A 117 -5.23 -6.74 11.42
N GLN A 118 -4.21 -7.04 12.24
CA GLN A 118 -4.29 -8.12 13.23
C GLN A 118 -5.44 -7.90 14.21
N ILE A 119 -5.58 -6.68 14.76
CA ILE A 119 -6.68 -6.34 15.67
C ILE A 119 -8.05 -6.53 14.99
N ARG A 120 -8.17 -6.14 13.72
CA ARG A 120 -9.40 -6.35 12.94
C ARG A 120 -9.71 -7.84 12.79
N GLN A 121 -8.72 -8.65 12.42
CA GLN A 121 -8.88 -10.10 12.24
C GLN A 121 -9.30 -10.76 13.56
N ASP A 122 -8.63 -10.43 14.66
CA ASP A 122 -8.95 -10.93 16.00
C ASP A 122 -10.38 -10.53 16.39
N THR A 123 -10.74 -9.26 16.20
CA THR A 123 -12.08 -8.75 16.50
C THR A 123 -13.16 -9.45 15.67
N ALA A 124 -12.92 -9.65 14.37
CA ALA A 124 -13.84 -10.38 13.49
C ALA A 124 -14.03 -11.83 13.97
N SER A 125 -12.95 -12.51 14.34
CA SER A 125 -13.01 -13.88 14.87
C SER A 125 -13.77 -13.95 16.21
N HIS A 126 -13.55 -12.99 17.11
CA HIS A 126 -14.24 -12.90 18.39
C HIS A 126 -15.73 -12.60 18.24
N ILE A 127 -16.09 -11.71 17.31
CA ILE A 127 -17.50 -11.40 17.00
C ILE A 127 -18.18 -12.64 16.39
N ALA A 128 -17.52 -13.35 15.47
CA ALA A 128 -18.06 -14.59 14.89
C ALA A 128 -18.28 -15.65 15.97
N LEU A 129 -17.30 -15.87 16.85
CA LEU A 129 -17.43 -16.78 18.01
C LEU A 129 -18.57 -16.36 18.95
N ARG A 130 -18.74 -15.06 19.20
CA ARG A 130 -19.82 -14.54 20.04
C ARG A 130 -21.20 -14.72 19.38
N LYS A 131 -21.34 -14.41 18.09
CA LYS A 131 -22.57 -14.62 17.29
C LYS A 131 -22.97 -16.10 17.35
N ARG A 132 -22.00 -17.00 17.19
CA ARG A 132 -22.19 -18.46 17.35
C ARG A 132 -22.70 -18.85 18.73
N ASN A 133 -22.24 -18.18 19.79
CA ASN A 133 -22.58 -18.51 21.17
C ASN A 133 -23.86 -17.79 21.69
N GLN A 134 -24.31 -16.69 21.05
CA GLN A 134 -25.42 -15.85 21.53
C GLN A 134 -26.81 -16.19 20.97
N GLY A 135 -26.94 -17.01 19.92
CA GLY A 135 -28.27 -17.49 19.50
C GLY A 135 -28.91 -18.27 20.65
N GLY A 136 -30.09 -17.86 21.14
CA GLY A 136 -30.69 -18.32 22.40
C GLY A 136 -31.01 -19.83 22.54
N LEU A 137 -30.67 -20.64 21.54
CA LEU A 137 -30.71 -22.11 21.49
C LEU A 137 -29.41 -22.70 20.90
N GLY A 138 -28.34 -21.93 20.76
CA GLY A 138 -27.18 -22.24 19.93
C GLY A 138 -26.35 -23.43 20.40
N ALA A 139 -26.34 -23.75 21.69
CA ALA A 139 -25.68 -24.96 22.18
C ALA A 139 -26.60 -26.20 22.22
N ILE A 140 -27.92 -26.02 22.34
CA ILE A 140 -28.86 -27.12 22.63
C ILE A 140 -29.72 -27.48 21.39
N GLY A 141 -30.15 -26.49 20.62
CA GLY A 141 -30.86 -26.67 19.35
C GLY A 141 -29.99 -27.25 18.22
N ARG A 142 -28.66 -27.04 18.27
CA ARG A 142 -27.72 -27.63 17.30
C ARG A 142 -27.46 -29.12 17.54
N TRP A 143 -27.59 -29.58 18.79
CA TRP A 143 -27.55 -31.02 19.10
C TRP A 143 -28.83 -31.75 18.65
N ALA A 144 -29.99 -31.13 18.84
CA ALA A 144 -31.29 -31.74 18.50
C ALA A 144 -31.53 -31.86 16.97
N ALA A 145 -30.84 -31.06 16.15
CA ALA A 145 -30.92 -31.13 14.69
C ALA A 145 -30.05 -32.25 14.07
N GLY A 146 -29.42 -33.11 14.88
CA GLY A 146 -28.65 -34.27 14.40
C GLY A 146 -27.32 -33.93 13.73
N GLY A 147 -26.85 -32.68 13.84
CA GLY A 147 -25.58 -32.23 13.32
C GLY A 147 -24.54 -32.06 14.42
N ALA A 148 -23.31 -32.49 14.16
CA ALA A 148 -22.17 -32.20 15.03
C ALA A 148 -22.14 -30.71 15.40
N VAL A 149 -21.61 -30.39 16.59
CA VAL A 149 -21.47 -29.06 17.24
C VAL A 149 -20.81 -27.98 16.35
N THR A 150 -20.42 -28.33 15.12
CA THR A 150 -19.68 -27.55 14.12
C THR A 150 -20.47 -27.21 12.86
N ALA A 151 -21.72 -27.65 12.67
CA ALA A 151 -22.47 -27.32 11.44
C ALA A 151 -22.70 -25.80 11.35
N LYS A 152 -22.01 -25.15 10.40
CA LYS A 152 -22.11 -23.72 10.09
C LYS A 152 -23.43 -23.44 9.38
N SER A 153 -24.04 -22.29 9.62
CA SER A 153 -25.17 -21.88 8.78
C SER A 153 -24.66 -21.46 7.40
N ALA A 154 -25.48 -21.60 6.35
CA ALA A 154 -25.10 -21.20 5.00
C ALA A 154 -24.70 -19.71 4.90
N GLU A 155 -25.40 -18.85 5.65
CA GLU A 155 -25.08 -17.42 5.74
C GLU A 155 -23.72 -17.17 6.43
N GLU A 156 -23.38 -17.95 7.47
CA GLU A 156 -22.08 -17.86 8.16
C GLU A 156 -20.93 -18.34 7.26
N GLU A 157 -21.15 -19.36 6.44
CA GLU A 157 -20.15 -19.86 5.49
C GLU A 157 -19.83 -18.83 4.40
N GLU A 158 -20.83 -18.11 3.88
CA GLU A 158 -20.64 -17.02 2.92
C GLU A 158 -19.92 -15.81 3.53
N GLU A 159 -20.23 -15.47 4.78
CA GLU A 159 -19.54 -14.41 5.52
C GLU A 159 -18.06 -14.78 5.77
N GLU A 160 -17.79 -16.01 6.22
CA GLU A 160 -16.43 -16.50 6.42
C GLU A 160 -15.64 -16.54 5.11
N ALA A 161 -16.25 -16.99 4.01
CA ALA A 161 -15.59 -17.04 2.71
C ALA A 161 -15.18 -15.63 2.23
N ARG A 162 -16.08 -14.65 2.38
CA ARG A 162 -15.78 -13.24 2.09
C ARG A 162 -14.67 -12.70 2.98
N GLN A 163 -14.69 -13.00 4.27
CA GLN A 163 -13.64 -12.57 5.19
C GLN A 163 -12.28 -13.21 4.85
N LYS A 164 -12.25 -14.51 4.53
CA LYS A 164 -11.02 -15.20 4.11
C LYS A 164 -10.44 -14.59 2.84
N MET A 165 -11.27 -14.29 1.83
CA MET A 165 -10.81 -13.61 0.62
C MET A 165 -10.23 -12.23 0.92
N LEU A 166 -10.90 -11.46 1.79
CA LEU A 166 -10.42 -10.14 2.20
C LEU A 166 -9.09 -10.24 2.96
N ASN A 167 -8.97 -11.19 3.89
CA ASN A 167 -7.75 -11.40 4.66
C ASN A 167 -6.60 -11.81 3.75
N ALA A 168 -6.81 -12.77 2.85
CA ALA A 168 -5.79 -13.19 1.87
C ALA A 168 -5.31 -12.02 0.99
N HIS A 169 -6.21 -11.13 0.58
CA HIS A 169 -5.84 -9.94 -0.19
C HIS A 169 -5.01 -8.95 0.64
N ARG A 170 -5.32 -8.78 1.93
CA ARG A 170 -4.62 -7.85 2.82
C ARG A 170 -3.27 -8.38 3.28
N GLU A 171 -3.18 -9.68 3.55
CA GLU A 171 -1.92 -10.39 3.79
C GLU A 171 -0.98 -10.32 2.59
N SER A 172 -1.51 -10.20 1.36
CA SER A 172 -0.67 -9.98 0.17
C SER A 172 -0.10 -8.55 0.09
N ILE A 173 -0.65 -7.59 0.82
CA ILE A 173 -0.24 -6.18 0.77
C ILE A 173 0.82 -5.86 1.84
N VAL A 174 0.70 -6.48 3.01
CA VAL A 174 1.63 -6.35 4.14
C VAL A 174 2.84 -7.25 3.95
#